data_AF-A0A975SV48-F1
#
_entry.id   AF-A0A975SV48-F1
#
_cell.length_a   1.000
_cell.length_b   1.000
_cell.length_c   1.000
_cell.angle_alpha   90.00
_cell.angle_beta   90.00
_cell.angle_gamma   90.00
#
_symmetry.space_group_name_H-M   'P 1'
#
loop_
_entity.id
_entity.type
_entity.pdbx_description
1 polymer ?
#
loop_
_entity_poly.entity_id
_entity_poly.type
_entity_poly.pdbx_seq_one_letter_code
_entity_poly.pdbx_strand_id
1 'polypeptide(L)'
;MTQDLEKSGPFLGIGGLAVAAFLYGYTAFVVPGLVCSVLLPLVWLALFVLGCRWFTRRPVAVVALPVVAVVVWFLVLLGVGA
;
A
#
# COMPACT_ATOMS: atom_id res chain seq x y z
N MET A 1 -8.34 2.16 24.08
CA MET A 1 -7.39 2.09 22.94
C MET A 1 -7.96 1.35 21.74
N THR A 2 -8.62 0.18 21.90
CA THR A 2 -9.20 -0.56 20.76
C THR A 2 -10.39 0.17 20.10
N GLN A 3 -11.24 0.82 20.89
CA GLN A 3 -12.40 1.57 20.38
C GLN A 3 -12.02 2.77 19.49
N ASP A 4 -10.87 3.41 19.73
CA ASP A 4 -10.36 4.54 18.93
C ASP A 4 -9.79 4.06 17.58
N LEU A 5 -9.18 2.87 17.57
CA LEU A 5 -8.65 2.19 16.39
C LEU A 5 -9.76 1.68 15.47
N GLU A 6 -10.92 1.29 15.99
CA GLU A 6 -12.07 0.89 15.16
C GLU A 6 -12.68 2.07 14.39
N LYS A 7 -12.69 3.27 14.99
CA LYS A 7 -13.15 4.50 14.32
C LYS A 7 -12.09 5.10 13.39
N SER A 8 -10.82 5.10 13.79
CA SER A 8 -9.74 5.80 13.09
C SER A 8 -8.93 4.90 12.15
N GLY A 9 -8.96 3.59 12.36
CA GLY A 9 -8.19 2.60 11.60
C GLY A 9 -8.40 2.62 10.09
N PRO A 10 -9.65 2.75 9.58
CA PRO A 10 -9.89 2.88 8.15
C PRO A 10 -9.30 4.15 7.54
N PHE A 11 -9.34 5.26 8.29
CA PHE A 11 -8.79 6.55 7.86
C PHE A 11 -7.25 6.51 7.80
N LEU A 12 -6.62 5.92 8.82
CA LEU A 12 -5.16 5.69 8.85
C LEU A 12 -4.72 4.73 7.74
N GLY A 13 -5.50 3.68 7.48
CA GLY A 13 -5.20 2.70 6.43
C GLY A 13 -5.27 3.29 5.02
N ILE A 14 -6.36 4.00 4.68
CA ILE A 14 -6.49 4.67 3.38
C ILE A 14 -5.50 5.83 3.25
N GLY A 15 -5.32 6.63 4.30
CA GLY A 15 -4.34 7.72 4.32
C GLY A 15 -2.91 7.21 4.09
N GLY A 16 -2.53 6.12 4.75
CA GLY A 16 -1.22 5.47 4.54
C GLY A 16 -1.06 4.92 3.12
N LEU A 17 -2.11 4.32 2.55
CA LEU A 17 -2.11 3.86 1.15
C LEU A 17 -1.98 5.02 0.16
N ALA A 18 -2.62 6.16 0.42
CA ALA A 18 -2.49 7.36 -0.41
C ALA A 18 -1.06 7.90 -0.40
N VAL A 19 -0.38 7.90 0.75
CA VAL A 19 1.05 8.28 0.83
C VAL A 19 1.92 7.28 0.08
N ALA A 20 1.65 5.97 0.23
CA ALA A 20 2.38 4.93 -0.49
C ALA A 20 2.23 5.08 -2.02
N ALA A 21 1.12 5.64 -2.52
CA ALA A 21 0.90 5.87 -3.95
C ALA A 21 2.04 6.69 -4.59
N PHE A 22 2.54 7.71 -3.89
CA PHE A 22 3.65 8.53 -4.36
C PHE A 22 4.95 7.73 -4.48
N LEU A 23 5.19 6.82 -3.53
CA LEU A 23 6.36 5.95 -3.54
C LEU A 23 6.35 5.00 -4.75
N TYR A 24 5.19 4.39 -5.01
CA TYR A 24 4.97 3.51 -6.16
C TYR A 24 5.00 4.26 -7.50
N GLY A 25 4.40 5.45 -7.55
CA GLY A 25 4.42 6.30 -8.74
C GLY A 25 5.83 6.80 -9.10
N TYR A 26 6.59 7.22 -8.10
CA TYR A 26 7.98 7.65 -8.29
C TYR A 26 8.86 6.52 -8.82
N THR A 27 8.75 5.32 -8.21
CA THR A 27 9.51 4.14 -8.68
C THR A 27 9.11 3.68 -10.06
N ALA A 28 7.82 3.76 -10.42
CA ALA A 28 7.34 3.45 -11.77
C ALA A 28 7.92 4.39 -12.84
N PHE A 29 8.21 5.64 -12.48
CA PHE A 29 8.77 6.65 -13.38
C PHE A 29 10.30 6.62 -13.47
N VAL A 30 10.98 6.43 -12.33
CA VAL A 30 12.45 6.52 -12.25
C VAL A 30 13.15 5.22 -12.60
N VAL A 31 12.56 4.07 -12.25
CA VAL A 31 13.20 2.76 -12.46
C VAL A 31 12.64 2.14 -13.75
N PRO A 32 13.42 2.10 -14.85
CA PRO A 32 12.97 1.51 -16.09
C PRO A 32 12.86 -0.02 -15.94
N GLY A 33 11.65 -0.55 -16.08
CA GLY A 33 11.40 -1.99 -16.09
C GLY A 33 9.92 -2.33 -15.90
N LEU A 34 9.43 -3.35 -16.61
CA LEU A 34 8.01 -3.76 -16.56
C LEU A 34 7.51 -4.05 -15.13
N VAL A 35 8.41 -4.57 -14.28
CA VAL A 35 8.10 -4.83 -12.86
C VAL A 35 7.81 -3.53 -12.11
N CYS A 36 8.69 -2.54 -12.21
CA CYS A 36 8.54 -1.27 -11.48
C CYS A 36 7.46 -0.37 -12.11
N SER A 37 7.38 -0.33 -13.45
CA SER A 37 6.46 0.57 -14.17
C SER A 37 5.02 0.05 -14.27
N VAL A 38 4.80 -1.26 -14.22
CA VAL A 38 3.46 -1.85 -14.41
C VAL A 38 3.04 -2.73 -13.23
N LEU A 39 3.88 -3.68 -12.82
CA LEU A 39 3.51 -4.64 -11.78
C LEU A 39 3.34 -3.96 -10.41
N LEU A 40 4.28 -3.09 -10.02
CA LEU A 40 4.23 -2.37 -8.74
C LEU A 40 2.95 -1.51 -8.62
N PRO A 41 2.61 -0.65 -9.59
CA PRO A 41 1.37 0.14 -9.54
C PRO A 41 0.11 -0.74 -9.44
N LEU A 42 0.08 -1.87 -10.14
CA LEU A 42 -1.02 -2.82 -10.06
C LEU A 42 -1.15 -3.45 -8.66
N VAL A 43 -0.03 -3.78 -8.02
CA VAL A 43 -0.02 -4.27 -6.63
C VAL A 43 -0.55 -3.21 -5.66
N TRP A 44 -0.13 -1.95 -5.81
CA TRP A 44 -0.68 -0.86 -5.01
C TRP A 44 -2.19 -0.70 -5.22
N LEU A 45 -2.66 -0.73 -6.47
CA LEU A 45 -4.09 -0.70 -6.81
C LEU A 45 -4.87 -1.84 -6.14
N ALA A 46 -4.33 -3.05 -6.16
CA ALA A 46 -4.94 -4.20 -5.49
C ALA A 46 -5.06 -3.98 -3.97
N LEU A 47 -4.01 -3.46 -3.33
CA LEU A 47 -4.03 -3.11 -1.90
C LEU A 47 -5.00 -1.98 -1.59
N PHE A 48 -5.12 -0.99 -2.48
CA PHE A 48 -6.09 0.10 -2.36
C PHE A 48 -7.54 -0.41 -2.44
N VAL A 49 -7.85 -1.25 -3.43
CA VAL A 49 -9.17 -1.89 -3.55
C VAL A 49 -9.46 -2.76 -2.32
N LEU A 50 -8.46 -3.47 -1.82
CA LEU A 50 -8.59 -4.26 -0.59
C LEU A 50 -8.87 -3.36 0.63
N GLY A 51 -8.21 -2.21 0.71
CA GLY A 51 -8.47 -1.18 1.72
C GLY A 51 -9.90 -0.66 1.68
N CYS A 52 -10.39 -0.30 0.49
CA CYS A 52 -11.79 0.12 0.29
C CYS A 52 -12.77 -0.99 0.68
N ARG A 53 -12.47 -2.25 0.36
CA ARG A 53 -13.33 -3.40 0.65
C ARG A 53 -13.32 -3.79 2.13
N TRP A 54 -12.20 -3.58 2.82
CA TRP A 54 -12.06 -3.86 4.26
C TRP A 54 -12.47 -2.70 5.16
N PHE A 55 -12.67 -1.51 4.59
CA PHE A 55 -13.10 -0.30 5.28
C PHE A 55 -14.28 -0.55 6.23
N THR A 56 -15.31 -1.27 5.78
CA THR A 56 -16.50 -1.59 6.58
C THR A 56 -16.48 -3.00 7.19
N ARG A 57 -15.71 -3.94 6.63
CA ARG A 57 -15.73 -5.34 7.08
C ARG A 57 -14.70 -5.64 8.18
N ARG A 58 -13.54 -4.99 8.18
CA ARG A 58 -12.40 -5.28 9.08
C ARG A 58 -11.54 -4.02 9.33
N PRO A 59 -12.03 -3.00 10.07
CA PRO A 59 -11.38 -1.69 10.22
C PRO A 59 -9.94 -1.78 10.76
N VAL A 60 -9.69 -2.73 11.67
CA VAL A 60 -8.35 -2.94 12.26
C VAL A 60 -7.36 -3.51 11.26
N ALA A 61 -7.80 -4.38 10.34
CA ALA A 61 -6.93 -5.00 9.33
C ALA A 61 -6.49 -4.00 8.25
N VAL A 62 -7.26 -2.93 8.01
CA VAL A 62 -6.92 -1.88 7.03
C VAL A 62 -5.64 -1.14 7.42
N VAL A 63 -5.34 -1.03 8.72
CA VAL A 63 -4.12 -0.37 9.23
C VAL A 63 -2.85 -1.14 8.84
N ALA A 64 -2.94 -2.46 8.64
CA ALA A 64 -1.79 -3.27 8.22
C ALA A 64 -1.47 -3.12 6.73
N LEU A 65 -2.43 -2.73 5.88
CA LEU A 65 -2.25 -2.60 4.43
C LEU A 65 -1.15 -1.61 4.01
N PRO A 66 -1.03 -0.39 4.57
CA PRO A 66 0.06 0.50 4.22
C PRO A 66 1.43 -0.07 4.62
N VAL A 67 1.52 -0.80 5.73
CA VAL A 67 2.77 -1.47 6.13
C VAL A 67 3.13 -2.56 5.11
N VAL A 68 2.16 -3.37 4.69
CA VAL A 68 2.35 -4.39 3.65
C VAL A 68 2.78 -3.75 2.33
N ALA A 69 2.19 -2.61 1.94
CA ALA A 69 2.59 -1.88 0.73
C ALA A 69 4.07 -1.48 0.79
N VAL A 70 4.52 -0.88 1.90
CA VAL A 70 5.93 -0.48 2.06
C VAL A 70 6.86 -1.69 2.02
N VAL A 71 6.50 -2.79 2.69
CA VAL A 71 7.31 -4.03 2.70
C VAL A 71 7.42 -4.62 1.29
N VAL A 72 6.31 -4.73 0.56
CA VAL A 72 6.32 -5.25 -0.82
C VAL A 72 7.16 -4.38 -1.74
N TRP A 73 7.00 -3.05 -1.66
CA TRP A 73 7.81 -2.10 -2.42
C TRP A 73 9.31 -2.29 -2.14
N PHE A 74 9.69 -2.39 -0.86
CA PHE A 74 11.08 -2.54 -0.44
C PHE A 74 11.68 -3.86 -0.92
N LEU A 75 10.95 -4.97 -0.79
CA LEU A 75 11.39 -6.29 -1.26
C LEU A 75 11.62 -6.32 -2.77
N VAL A 76 10.75 -5.68 -3.55
CA VAL A 76 10.95 -5.59 -5.00
C VAL A 76 12.18 -4.78 -5.34
N LEU A 77 12.43 -3.67 -4.65
CA LEU A 77 13.65 -2.89 -4.88
C LEU A 77 14.92 -3.64 -4.48
N LEU A 78 14.89 -4.44 -3.41
CA LEU A 78 16.01 -5.33 -3.08
C LEU A 78 16.28 -6.34 -4.19
N GLY A 79 15.23 -6.90 -4.81
CA GLY A 79 15.37 -7.83 -5.92
C GLY A 79 15.83 -7.19 -7.23
N VAL A 80 15.59 -5.89 -7.43
CA VAL A 80 16.05 -5.12 -8.59
C VAL A 80 17.49 -4.61 -8.40
N GLY A 81 17.88 -4.34 -7.15
CA GLY A 81 19.22 -3.86 -6.80
C GLY A 81 20.26 -4.95 -6.55
N ALA A 82 19.85 -6.22 -6.51
CA ALA A 82 20.71 -7.41 -6.39
C ALA A 82 21.07 -7.98 -7.77
#